data_AF-J9EXD0-F1
#
_entry.id   AF-J9EXD0-F1
#
_cell.length_a   1.000
_cell.length_b   1.000
_cell.length_c   1.000
_cell.angle_alpha   90.00
_cell.angle_beta   90.00
_cell.angle_gamma   90.00
#
_symmetry.space_group_name_H-M   'P 1'
#
loop_
_entity.id
_entity.type
_entity.pdbx_description
1 polymer ?
#
loop_
_entity_poly.entity_id
_entity_poly.type
_entity_poly.pdbx_seq_one_letter_code
_entity_poly.pdbx_strand_id
1 'polypeptide(L)'
;MTALCEFFDEIQAAFNDGLATQRQNYLRKCMSKKEMEILKTTWRQIQTKYMKEDGNLTKCNALMYEALQYHCEKIPKTKKYIRKLKEIAHQSIDAVDKIIDAYDSTCGLAELNDRLDSYCYLCCTLGESPQTLWIAFNTGFANIITTKVDEDRIWVKQIWCKIARILEQV
;
A
#
# COMPACT_ATOMS: atom_id res chain seq x y z
N MET A 1 39.29 -7.08 -14.12
CA MET A 1 38.37 -6.40 -13.17
C MET A 1 37.13 -5.88 -13.90
N THR A 2 37.27 -5.30 -15.10
CA THR A 2 36.17 -4.78 -15.94
C THR A 2 35.13 -5.82 -16.35
N ALA A 3 35.54 -6.98 -16.88
CA ALA A 3 34.62 -8.03 -17.34
C ALA A 3 33.77 -8.68 -16.22
N LEU A 4 34.28 -8.66 -14.97
CA LEU A 4 33.52 -9.19 -13.83
C LEU A 4 32.45 -8.18 -13.37
N CYS A 5 32.76 -6.88 -13.42
CA CYS A 5 31.78 -5.83 -13.13
C CYS A 5 30.65 -5.82 -14.19
N GLU A 6 31.00 -5.88 -15.47
CA GLU A 6 30.03 -5.95 -16.57
C GLU A 6 29.11 -7.17 -16.43
N PHE A 7 29.67 -8.34 -16.08
CA PHE A 7 28.87 -9.54 -15.83
C PHE A 7 27.89 -9.39 -14.66
N PHE A 8 28.31 -8.76 -13.55
CA PHE A 8 27.40 -8.50 -12.42
C PHE A 8 26.32 -7.48 -12.77
N ASP A 9 26.65 -6.45 -13.56
CA ASP A 9 25.69 -5.46 -14.03
C ASP A 9 24.63 -6.09 -14.95
N GLU A 10 25.05 -6.99 -15.86
CA GLU A 10 24.14 -7.76 -16.72
C GLU A 10 23.21 -8.66 -15.91
N ILE A 11 23.75 -9.39 -14.92
CA ILE A 11 22.96 -10.20 -13.99
C ILE A 11 21.93 -9.33 -13.27
N GLN A 12 22.36 -8.20 -12.71
CA GLN A 12 21.49 -7.30 -11.97
C GLN A 12 20.37 -6.74 -12.85
N ALA A 13 20.68 -6.34 -14.09
CA ALA A 13 19.68 -5.87 -15.06
C ALA A 13 18.64 -6.96 -15.34
N ALA A 14 19.07 -8.18 -15.66
CA ALA A 14 18.18 -9.30 -15.95
C ALA A 14 17.27 -9.66 -14.74
N PHE A 15 17.82 -9.63 -13.52
CA PHE A 15 17.03 -9.84 -12.31
C PHE A 15 15.98 -8.75 -12.11
N ASN A 16 16.34 -7.47 -12.31
CA ASN A 16 15.42 -6.35 -12.18
C ASN A 16 14.30 -6.41 -13.21
N ASP A 17 14.59 -6.77 -14.46
CA ASP A 17 13.59 -6.95 -15.51
C ASP A 17 12.63 -8.10 -15.20
N GLY A 18 13.15 -9.21 -14.66
CA GLY A 18 12.35 -10.34 -14.19
C GLY A 18 11.39 -9.93 -13.07
N LEU A 19 11.88 -9.17 -12.08
CA LEU A 19 11.08 -8.66 -10.97
C LEU A 19 10.01 -7.66 -11.44
N ALA A 20 10.36 -6.73 -12.33
CA ALA A 20 9.42 -5.78 -12.91
C ALA A 20 8.29 -6.50 -13.66
N THR A 21 8.63 -7.53 -14.44
CA THR A 21 7.66 -8.37 -15.14
C THR A 21 6.72 -9.11 -14.18
N GLN A 22 7.26 -9.66 -13.08
CA GLN A 22 6.46 -10.34 -12.06
C GLN A 22 5.48 -9.40 -11.35
N ARG A 23 5.94 -8.20 -10.95
CA ARG A 23 5.10 -7.16 -10.35
C ARG A 23 3.97 -6.75 -11.29
N GLN A 24 4.29 -6.51 -12.55
CA GLN A 24 3.30 -6.11 -13.53
C GLN A 24 2.26 -7.20 -13.83
N ASN A 25 2.70 -8.45 -13.89
CA ASN A 25 1.79 -9.60 -14.02
C ASN A 25 0.87 -9.75 -12.81
N TYR A 26 1.37 -9.47 -11.60
CA TYR A 26 0.54 -9.46 -10.40
C TYR A 26 -0.50 -8.34 -10.47
N LEU A 27 -0.11 -7.09 -10.74
CA LEU A 27 -1.01 -5.93 -10.77
C LEU A 27 -2.14 -6.08 -11.80
N ARG A 28 -1.88 -6.75 -12.93
CA ARG A 28 -2.90 -7.08 -13.94
C ARG A 28 -3.97 -8.06 -13.46
N LYS A 29 -3.65 -8.92 -12.48
CA LYS A 29 -4.47 -10.10 -12.12
C LYS A 29 -4.92 -10.15 -10.68
N CYS A 30 -4.39 -9.30 -9.80
CA CYS A 30 -4.57 -9.42 -8.35
C CYS A 30 -6.00 -9.13 -7.87
N MET A 31 -6.79 -8.38 -8.65
CA MET A 31 -8.14 -7.95 -8.29
C MET A 31 -9.13 -8.25 -9.42
N SER A 32 -10.18 -9.01 -9.10
CA SER A 32 -11.34 -9.18 -9.99
C SER A 32 -12.28 -7.97 -9.92
N LYS A 33 -13.14 -7.81 -10.94
CA LYS A 33 -14.14 -6.73 -10.98
C LYS A 33 -15.06 -6.76 -9.75
N LYS A 34 -15.48 -7.96 -9.33
CA LYS A 34 -16.33 -8.14 -8.14
C LYS A 34 -15.62 -7.70 -6.86
N GLU A 35 -14.34 -8.03 -6.71
CA GLU A 35 -13.54 -7.59 -5.56
C GLU A 35 -13.35 -6.08 -5.55
N MET A 36 -13.13 -5.46 -6.72
CA MET A 36 -13.01 -4.01 -6.83
C MET A 36 -14.30 -3.27 -6.48
N GLU A 37 -15.47 -3.76 -6.92
CA GLU A 37 -16.75 -3.15 -6.52
C GLU A 37 -17.00 -3.24 -5.02
N ILE A 38 -16.55 -4.32 -4.38
CA ILE A 38 -16.67 -4.49 -2.93
C ILE A 38 -15.67 -3.61 -2.19
N LEU A 39 -14.43 -3.46 -2.69
CA LEU A 39 -13.48 -2.46 -2.18
C LEU A 39 -14.10 -1.06 -2.26
N LYS A 40 -14.61 -0.66 -3.42
CA LYS A 40 -15.21 0.66 -3.63
C LYS A 40 -16.39 0.92 -2.71
N THR A 41 -17.25 -0.08 -2.51
CA THR A 41 -18.41 0.03 -1.62
C THR A 41 -17.97 0.15 -0.16
N THR A 42 -17.08 -0.72 0.30
CA THR A 42 -16.59 -0.72 1.69
C THR A 42 -15.78 0.54 2.00
N TRP A 43 -14.97 1.01 1.05
CA TRP A 43 -14.22 2.25 1.19
C TRP A 43 -15.13 3.47 1.32
N ARG A 44 -16.16 3.58 0.48
CA ARG A 44 -17.18 4.64 0.60
C ARG A 44 -17.91 4.63 1.94
N GLN A 45 -18.21 3.45 2.48
CA GLN A 45 -18.82 3.33 3.81
C GLN A 45 -17.89 3.86 4.90
N ILE A 46 -16.61 3.48 4.86
CA ILE A 46 -15.58 3.97 5.77
C ILE A 46 -15.46 5.51 5.67
N GLN A 47 -15.32 6.03 4.45
CA GLN A 47 -15.22 7.47 4.21
C GLN A 47 -16.46 8.21 4.74
N THR A 48 -17.66 7.75 4.41
CA THR A 48 -18.92 8.39 4.85
C THR A 48 -19.02 8.43 6.37
N LYS A 49 -18.59 7.36 7.05
CA LYS A 49 -18.69 7.28 8.51
C LYS A 49 -17.71 8.22 9.19
N TYR A 50 -16.44 8.24 8.78
CA TYR A 50 -15.45 9.16 9.36
C TYR A 50 -15.69 10.61 8.97
N MET A 51 -16.23 10.88 7.77
CA MET A 51 -16.69 12.22 7.42
C MET A 51 -17.84 12.69 8.32
N LYS A 52 -18.75 11.80 8.74
CA LYS A 52 -19.83 12.13 9.68
C LYS A 52 -19.34 12.29 11.12
N GLU A 53 -18.43 11.43 11.57
CA GLU A 53 -17.93 11.42 12.96
C GLU A 53 -16.89 12.54 13.20
N ASP A 54 -15.94 12.72 12.29
CA ASP A 54 -14.73 13.54 12.47
C ASP A 54 -14.59 14.68 11.43
N GLY A 55 -15.48 14.74 10.43
CA GLY A 55 -15.41 15.73 9.34
C GLY A 55 -14.28 15.50 8.32
N ASN A 56 -13.49 14.41 8.46
CA ASN A 56 -12.35 14.09 7.60
C ASN A 56 -11.89 12.62 7.81
N LEU A 57 -10.83 12.21 7.09
CA LEU A 57 -10.20 10.88 7.22
C LEU A 57 -9.02 10.84 8.22
N THR A 58 -8.91 11.81 9.14
CA THR A 58 -7.79 11.91 10.08
C THR A 58 -7.70 10.67 10.96
N LYS A 59 -8.83 10.05 11.31
CA LYS A 59 -8.84 8.80 12.08
C LYS A 59 -8.19 7.64 11.32
N CYS A 60 -8.46 7.49 10.02
CA CYS A 60 -7.78 6.48 9.19
C CYS A 60 -6.27 6.73 9.15
N ASN A 61 -5.86 7.98 8.97
CA ASN A 61 -4.45 8.37 8.97
C ASN A 61 -3.78 8.06 10.32
N ALA A 62 -4.48 8.32 11.44
CA ALA A 62 -3.99 8.03 12.78
C ALA A 62 -3.80 6.52 13.01
N LEU A 63 -4.79 5.69 12.65
CA LEU A 63 -4.71 4.23 12.79
C LEU A 63 -3.59 3.64 11.93
N MET A 64 -3.39 4.14 10.71
CA MET A 64 -2.28 3.73 9.85
C MET A 64 -0.93 4.17 10.43
N TYR A 65 -0.85 5.40 10.95
CA TYR A 65 0.35 5.90 11.61
C TYR A 65 0.72 5.09 12.86
N GLU A 66 -0.26 4.71 13.68
CA GLU A 66 -0.05 3.86 14.86
C GLU A 66 0.53 2.50 14.47
N ALA A 67 -0.01 1.86 13.42
CA ALA A 67 0.51 0.60 12.91
C ALA A 67 1.96 0.74 12.37
N LEU A 68 2.23 1.79 11.60
CA LEU A 68 3.57 2.12 11.13
C LEU A 68 4.53 2.40 12.29
N GLN A 69 4.08 3.10 13.31
CA GLN A 69 4.88 3.39 14.49
C GLN A 69 5.21 2.11 15.27
N TYR A 70 4.26 1.19 15.39
CA TYR A 70 4.44 -0.08 16.09
C TYR A 70 5.40 -1.02 15.37
N HIS A 71 5.32 -1.13 14.04
CA HIS A 71 6.13 -2.09 13.28
C HIS A 71 7.48 -1.55 12.81
N CYS A 72 7.61 -0.25 12.54
CA CYS A 72 8.84 0.36 12.06
C CYS A 72 9.71 0.85 13.25
N GLU A 73 10.12 -0.05 14.13
CA GLU A 73 10.85 0.28 15.36
C GLU A 73 12.31 0.69 15.10
N LYS A 74 12.54 1.94 14.68
CA LYS A 74 13.86 2.59 14.83
C LYS A 74 13.89 3.46 16.07
N ILE A 75 14.71 3.10 17.05
CA ILE A 75 14.97 3.91 18.25
C ILE A 75 16.35 4.57 18.12
N PRO A 76 16.48 5.87 18.38
CA PRO A 76 15.43 6.86 18.66
C PRO A 76 14.77 7.44 17.37
N LYS A 77 13.44 7.64 17.40
CA LYS A 77 12.69 8.24 16.28
C LYS A 77 12.95 9.75 16.23
N THR A 78 13.79 10.19 15.30
CA THR A 78 14.00 11.63 15.05
C THR A 78 12.69 12.31 14.61
N LYS A 79 12.56 13.63 14.83
CA LYS A 79 11.41 14.41 14.32
C LYS A 79 11.16 14.20 12.82
N LYS A 80 12.24 14.08 12.04
CA LYS A 80 12.21 13.77 10.61
C LYS A 80 11.57 12.41 10.33
N TYR A 81 11.94 11.39 11.09
CA TYR A 81 11.38 10.04 10.96
C TYR A 81 9.88 10.01 11.29
N ILE A 82 9.46 10.67 12.39
CA ILE A 82 8.05 10.79 12.76
C ILE A 82 7.25 11.48 11.66
N ARG A 83 7.78 12.57 11.08
CA ARG A 83 7.13 13.26 9.95
C ARG A 83 6.95 12.33 8.75
N LYS A 84 7.97 11.55 8.40
CA LYS A 84 7.87 10.56 7.30
C LYS A 84 6.81 9.52 7.55
N LEU A 85 6.74 8.94 8.76
CA LEU A 85 5.70 7.96 9.09
C LEU A 85 4.29 8.54 8.94
N LYS A 86 4.08 9.79 9.37
CA LYS A 86 2.79 10.47 9.19
C LYS A 86 2.45 10.71 7.71
N GLU A 87 3.45 11.09 6.92
CA GLU A 87 3.29 11.32 5.49
C GLU A 87 2.99 10.02 4.73
N ILE A 88 3.69 8.93 5.07
CA ILE A 88 3.40 7.59 4.54
C ILE A 88 1.99 7.17 4.94
N ALA A 89 1.61 7.35 6.22
CA ALA A 89 0.27 7.01 6.67
C ALA A 89 -0.81 7.72 5.85
N HIS A 90 -0.65 9.03 5.61
CA HIS A 90 -1.58 9.81 4.79
C HIS A 90 -1.63 9.30 3.35
N GLN A 91 -0.48 9.14 2.70
CA GLN A 91 -0.43 8.67 1.32
C GLN A 91 -0.91 7.23 1.15
N SER A 92 -0.74 6.35 2.14
CA SER A 92 -1.30 4.99 2.11
C SER A 92 -2.82 4.99 2.15
N ILE A 93 -3.44 5.96 2.83
CA ILE A 93 -4.90 6.14 2.81
C ILE A 93 -5.35 6.70 1.44
N ASP A 94 -4.68 7.73 0.93
CA ASP A 94 -4.98 8.30 -0.39
C ASP A 94 -4.73 7.28 -1.54
N ALA A 95 -3.80 6.35 -1.36
CA ALA A 95 -3.51 5.32 -2.35
C ALA A 95 -4.70 4.38 -2.56
N VAL A 96 -5.62 4.24 -1.60
CA VAL A 96 -6.83 3.43 -1.78
C VAL A 96 -7.72 4.03 -2.87
N ASP A 97 -7.91 5.36 -2.88
CA ASP A 97 -8.65 6.05 -3.93
C ASP A 97 -7.93 5.90 -5.29
N LYS A 98 -6.60 6.06 -5.31
CA LYS A 98 -5.80 5.88 -6.54
C LYS A 98 -5.90 4.45 -7.10
N ILE A 99 -5.93 3.44 -6.24
CA ILE A 99 -6.10 2.04 -6.66
C ILE A 99 -7.48 1.84 -7.29
N ILE A 100 -8.53 2.39 -6.68
CA ILE A 100 -9.90 2.31 -7.22
C ILE A 100 -9.99 3.02 -8.57
N ASP A 101 -9.38 4.21 -8.70
CA ASP A 101 -9.41 5.03 -9.91
C ASP A 101 -8.51 4.50 -11.04
N ALA A 102 -7.49 3.71 -10.70
CA ALA A 102 -6.58 3.09 -11.67
C ALA A 102 -7.08 1.74 -12.19
N TYR A 103 -8.10 1.16 -11.58
CA TYR A 103 -8.59 -0.15 -11.97
C TYR A 103 -9.30 -0.11 -13.31
N ASP A 104 -8.78 -0.88 -14.26
CA ASP A 104 -9.43 -1.21 -15.51
C ASP A 104 -9.86 -2.68 -15.55
N SER A 105 -11.05 -2.96 -16.08
CA SER A 105 -11.58 -4.33 -16.11
C SER A 105 -10.85 -5.26 -17.08
N THR A 106 -10.10 -4.71 -18.05
CA THR A 106 -9.33 -5.46 -19.04
C THR A 106 -7.86 -5.59 -18.63
N CYS A 107 -7.28 -4.51 -18.10
CA CYS A 107 -5.86 -4.38 -17.80
C CYS A 107 -5.51 -4.44 -16.31
N GLY A 108 -6.48 -4.52 -15.41
CA GLY A 108 -6.28 -4.55 -13.96
C GLY A 108 -5.67 -3.23 -13.45
N LEU A 109 -4.55 -3.31 -12.72
CA LEU A 109 -3.83 -2.16 -12.14
C LEU A 109 -2.50 -1.88 -12.85
N ALA A 110 -2.40 -2.15 -14.15
CA ALA A 110 -1.15 -2.04 -14.91
C ALA A 110 -0.51 -0.62 -14.90
N GLU A 111 -1.31 0.43 -14.73
CA GLU A 111 -0.86 1.83 -14.69
C GLU A 111 -0.58 2.35 -13.28
N LEU A 112 -0.71 1.50 -12.26
CA LEU A 112 -0.68 1.98 -10.87
C LEU A 112 0.72 2.46 -10.45
N ASN A 113 1.79 1.86 -10.99
CA ASN A 113 3.17 2.24 -10.68
C ASN A 113 3.41 3.75 -10.95
N ASP A 114 3.00 4.23 -12.11
CA ASP A 114 3.19 5.62 -12.53
C ASP A 114 2.41 6.61 -11.62
N ARG A 115 1.32 6.15 -11.00
CA ARG A 115 0.47 6.95 -10.09
C ARG A 115 0.97 6.98 -8.65
N LEU A 116 1.89 6.09 -8.29
CA LEU A 116 2.42 5.91 -6.94
C LEU A 116 3.94 6.13 -6.82
N ASP A 117 4.63 6.60 -7.87
CA ASP A 117 6.09 6.80 -7.86
C ASP A 117 6.58 7.67 -6.67
N SER A 118 5.89 8.79 -6.40
CA SER A 118 6.21 9.65 -5.23
C SER A 118 6.01 8.94 -3.88
N TYR A 119 5.03 8.04 -3.80
CA TYR A 119 4.76 7.23 -2.61
C TYR A 119 5.84 6.16 -2.41
N CYS A 120 6.26 5.49 -3.49
CA CYS A 120 7.32 4.50 -3.46
C CYS A 120 8.65 5.14 -3.02
N TYR A 121 8.99 6.30 -3.60
CA TYR A 121 10.18 7.06 -3.18
C TYR A 121 10.15 7.39 -1.69
N LEU A 122 9.01 7.88 -1.18
CA LEU A 122 8.84 8.18 0.24
C LEU A 122 9.10 6.95 1.12
N CYS A 123 8.51 5.81 0.77
CA CYS A 123 8.70 4.53 1.48
C CYS A 123 10.17 4.08 1.47
N CYS A 124 10.85 4.14 0.32
CA CYS A 124 12.27 3.81 0.21
C CYS A 124 13.13 4.67 1.14
N THR A 125 12.80 5.96 1.29
CA THR A 125 13.58 6.86 2.15
C THR A 125 13.37 6.63 3.65
N LEU A 126 12.40 5.81 4.06
CA LEU A 126 12.21 5.40 5.45
C LEU A 126 13.30 4.39 5.90
N GLY A 127 13.84 3.64 4.93
CA GLY A 127 14.84 2.61 5.14
C GLY A 127 14.33 1.43 5.95
N GLU A 128 13.03 1.13 5.86
CA GLU A 128 12.44 -0.11 6.37
C GLU A 128 12.38 -1.14 5.26
N SER A 129 12.35 -2.42 5.62
CA SER A 129 12.18 -3.48 4.63
C SER A 129 10.74 -3.44 4.04
N PRO A 130 10.55 -3.84 2.77
CA PRO A 130 9.21 -3.98 2.19
C PRO A 130 8.30 -4.87 3.02
N GLN A 131 8.84 -5.93 3.63
CA GLN A 131 8.09 -6.83 4.51
C GLN A 131 7.58 -6.12 5.78
N THR A 132 8.42 -5.31 6.42
CA THR A 132 8.03 -4.51 7.60
C THR A 132 6.88 -3.56 7.25
N LEU A 133 7.00 -2.87 6.12
CA LEU A 133 5.95 -1.97 5.62
C LEU A 133 4.66 -2.72 5.30
N TRP A 134 4.75 -3.87 4.62
CA TRP A 134 3.60 -4.71 4.32
C TRP A 134 2.86 -5.16 5.58
N ILE A 135 3.57 -5.59 6.63
CA ILE A 135 2.97 -5.94 7.93
C ILE A 135 2.27 -4.71 8.52
N ALA A 136 2.93 -3.55 8.53
CA ALA A 136 2.36 -2.31 9.05
C ALA A 136 1.07 -1.90 8.32
N PHE A 137 1.07 -1.96 6.99
CA PHE A 137 -0.10 -1.63 6.19
C PHE A 137 -1.26 -2.59 6.45
N ASN A 138 -1.00 -3.90 6.53
CA ASN A 138 -2.04 -4.87 6.87
C ASN A 138 -2.66 -4.59 8.25
N THR A 139 -1.84 -4.33 9.26
CA THR A 139 -2.31 -3.98 10.61
C THR A 139 -3.13 -2.69 10.58
N GLY A 140 -2.66 -1.64 9.89
CA GLY A 140 -3.36 -0.37 9.77
C GLY A 140 -4.72 -0.50 9.07
N PHE A 141 -4.77 -1.19 7.93
CA PHE A 141 -6.02 -1.44 7.21
C PHE A 141 -6.98 -2.33 8.01
N ALA A 142 -6.47 -3.38 8.66
CA ALA A 142 -7.29 -4.21 9.53
C ALA A 142 -7.97 -3.37 10.62
N ASN A 143 -7.22 -2.48 11.29
CA ASN A 143 -7.76 -1.59 12.32
C ASN A 143 -8.82 -0.61 11.79
N ILE A 144 -8.64 -0.11 10.56
CA ILE A 144 -9.61 0.78 9.90
C ILE A 144 -10.93 0.04 9.59
N ILE A 145 -10.84 -1.24 9.17
CA ILE A 145 -12.01 -2.03 8.80
C ILE A 145 -12.74 -2.55 10.05
N THR A 146 -12.00 -3.09 11.03
CA THR A 146 -12.57 -3.71 12.25
C THR A 146 -13.32 -2.70 13.10
N THR A 147 -12.96 -1.42 13.05
CA THR A 147 -13.67 -0.39 13.78
C THR A 147 -15.03 -0.03 13.17
N LYS A 148 -15.34 -0.46 11.93
CA LYS A 148 -16.46 0.14 11.18
C LYS A 148 -17.27 -0.76 10.24
N VAL A 149 -16.80 -1.94 9.83
CA VAL A 149 -17.60 -2.92 9.08
C VAL A 149 -18.22 -3.88 10.09
N ASP A 150 -19.50 -3.69 10.40
CA ASP A 150 -20.26 -4.47 11.43
C ASP A 150 -20.38 -5.97 11.09
N GLU A 151 -19.96 -6.38 9.90
CA GLU A 151 -20.01 -7.77 9.48
C GLU A 151 -18.60 -8.33 9.39
N ASP A 152 -18.36 -9.42 10.13
CA ASP A 152 -17.15 -10.22 10.11
C ASP A 152 -17.00 -11.00 8.79
N ARG A 153 -17.04 -10.28 7.67
CA ARG A 153 -16.87 -10.85 6.34
C ARG A 153 -15.37 -11.04 6.14
N ILE A 154 -14.89 -12.25 6.44
CA ILE A 154 -13.54 -12.75 6.10
C ILE A 154 -13.10 -12.29 4.70
N TRP A 155 -14.03 -12.24 3.76
CA TRP A 155 -13.79 -11.81 2.39
C TRP A 155 -13.42 -10.32 2.23
N VAL A 156 -13.98 -9.42 3.07
CA VAL A 156 -13.56 -8.00 3.12
C VAL A 156 -12.12 -7.92 3.63
N LYS A 157 -11.80 -8.61 4.73
CA LYS A 157 -10.42 -8.67 5.24
C LYS A 157 -9.43 -9.15 4.17
N GLN A 158 -9.79 -10.17 3.40
CA GLN A 158 -8.97 -10.68 2.29
C GLN A 158 -8.74 -9.64 1.18
N ILE A 159 -9.77 -8.90 0.78
CA ILE A 159 -9.62 -7.81 -0.20
C ILE A 159 -8.65 -6.75 0.31
N TRP A 160 -8.77 -6.36 1.57
CA TRP A 160 -7.91 -5.33 2.15
C TRP A 160 -6.47 -5.79 2.36
N CYS A 161 -6.24 -7.09 2.61
CA CYS A 161 -4.89 -7.67 2.53
C CYS A 161 -4.28 -7.56 1.13
N LYS A 162 -5.10 -7.68 0.06
CA LYS A 162 -4.62 -7.45 -1.30
C LYS A 162 -4.21 -6.01 -1.52
N ILE A 163 -4.85 -5.03 -0.87
CA ILE A 163 -4.44 -3.61 -0.94
C ILE A 163 -3.02 -3.43 -0.40
N ALA A 164 -2.72 -3.96 0.79
CA ALA A 164 -1.36 -3.93 1.33
C ALA A 164 -0.36 -4.62 0.40
N ARG A 165 -0.74 -5.74 -0.24
CA ARG A 165 0.12 -6.44 -1.20
C ARG A 165 0.32 -5.66 -2.51
N ILE A 166 -0.71 -4.94 -2.98
CA ILE A 166 -0.62 -4.04 -4.14
C ILE A 166 0.38 -2.92 -3.85
N LEU A 167 0.31 -2.29 -2.68
CA LEU A 167 1.25 -1.24 -2.25
C LEU A 167 2.71 -1.73 -2.12
N GLU A 168 2.93 -3.03 -1.99
CA GLU A 168 4.26 -3.64 -1.98
C GLU A 168 4.79 -3.96 -3.41
N GLN A 169 3.89 -4.08 -4.40
CA GLN A 169 4.28 -4.40 -5.78
C GLN A 169 4.58 -3.17 -6.63
N VAL A 170 4.11 -2.00 -6.20
CA VAL A 170 4.41 -0.69 -6.80
C VAL A 170 5.76 -0.18 -6.31
#